data_AF-A0AA41ZFV4-F1
#
_entry.id   AF-A0AA41ZFV4-F1
#
_cell.length_a   1.000
_cell.length_b   1.000
_cell.length_c   1.000
_cell.angle_alpha   90.00
_cell.angle_beta   90.00
_cell.angle_gamma   90.00
#
_symmetry.space_group_name_H-M   'P 1'
#
loop_
_entity.id
_entity.type
_entity.pdbx_description
1 polymer ?
#
loop_
_entity_poly.entity_id
_entity_poly.type
_entity_poly.pdbx_seq_one_letter_code
_entity_poly.pdbx_strand_id
1 'polypeptide(L)'
;MSITVIATIEAEEAHEKTVEKALRDVVSPSRDDAGCEMYVLSRDEDNSSLFVMLERWKDRSALKAHEQTPHYKTLMSTLKGKLVSVDIQVLDVLI
;
A
#
# COMPACT_ATOMS: atom_id res chain seq x y z
N MET A 1 19.11 5.93 3.55
CA MET A 1 18.33 6.45 4.70
C MET A 1 16.95 5.82 4.62
N SER A 2 16.34 5.51 5.76
CA SER A 2 14.99 4.93 5.82
C SER A 2 13.96 5.93 5.28
N ILE A 3 12.90 5.41 4.68
CA ILE A 3 11.79 6.19 4.12
C ILE A 3 10.47 5.69 4.68
N THR A 4 9.51 6.60 4.79
CA THR A 4 8.10 6.27 5.08
C THR A 4 7.27 6.48 3.82
N VAL A 5 6.31 5.58 3.60
CA VAL A 5 5.29 5.73 2.55
C VAL A 5 3.93 5.82 3.20
N ILE A 6 3.13 6.78 2.75
CA ILE A 6 1.70 6.87 3.05
C ILE A 6 0.99 6.74 1.70
N ALA A 7 0.27 5.65 1.50
CA ALA A 7 -0.58 5.45 0.32
C ALA A 7 -2.04 5.54 0.73
N THR A 8 -2.71 6.62 0.34
CA THR A 8 -4.15 6.83 0.56
C THR A 8 -4.90 6.37 -0.68
N ILE A 9 -5.82 5.44 -0.53
CA ILE A 9 -6.44 4.68 -1.61
C ILE A 9 -7.94 4.72 -1.41
N GLU A 10 -8.66 5.34 -2.35
CA GLU A 10 -10.11 5.42 -2.33
C GLU A 10 -10.69 4.49 -3.40
N ALA A 11 -11.44 3.48 -2.97
CA ALA A 11 -12.13 2.55 -3.84
C ALA A 11 -13.39 3.19 -4.44
N GLU A 12 -13.75 2.79 -5.66
CA GLU A 12 -15.14 2.96 -6.11
C GLU A 12 -16.05 2.11 -5.22
N GLU A 13 -17.22 2.64 -4.81
CA GLU A 13 -18.14 1.95 -3.90
C GLU A 13 -18.51 0.53 -4.38
N ALA A 14 -18.72 0.37 -5.69
CA ALA A 14 -19.03 -0.93 -6.32
C ALA A 14 -17.90 -1.97 -6.19
N HIS A 15 -16.69 -1.52 -5.87
CA HIS A 15 -15.48 -2.32 -5.81
C HIS A 15 -14.80 -2.35 -4.44
N GLU A 16 -15.38 -1.72 -3.40
CA GLU A 16 -14.83 -1.62 -2.04
C GLU A 16 -14.27 -2.96 -1.54
N LYS A 17 -15.09 -4.02 -1.57
CA LYS A 17 -14.69 -5.35 -1.07
C LYS A 17 -13.57 -5.99 -1.89
N THR A 18 -13.54 -5.75 -3.20
CA THR A 18 -12.48 -6.26 -4.08
C THR A 18 -11.17 -5.56 -3.78
N VAL A 19 -11.21 -4.23 -3.60
CA VAL A 19 -10.05 -3.42 -3.24
C VAL A 19 -9.55 -3.80 -1.84
N GLU A 20 -10.43 -3.85 -0.84
CA GLU A 20 -10.07 -4.27 0.52
C GLU A 20 -9.37 -5.63 0.52
N LYS A 21 -9.95 -6.62 -0.18
CA LYS A 21 -9.35 -7.95 -0.24
C LYS A 21 -7.94 -7.89 -0.83
N ALA A 22 -7.76 -7.19 -1.95
CA ALA A 22 -6.46 -7.06 -2.60
C ALA A 22 -5.43 -6.38 -1.69
N LEU A 23 -5.84 -5.32 -0.98
CA LEU A 23 -5.00 -4.62 -0.02
C LEU A 23 -4.61 -5.53 1.14
N ARG A 24 -5.54 -6.34 1.67
CA ARG A 24 -5.23 -7.31 2.73
C ARG A 24 -4.28 -8.41 2.25
N ASP A 25 -4.51 -8.94 1.06
CA ASP A 25 -3.70 -10.02 0.49
C ASP A 25 -2.23 -9.59 0.30
N VAL A 26 -1.98 -8.30 0.03
CA VAL A 26 -0.61 -7.78 -0.16
C VAL A 26 0.16 -7.62 1.16
N VAL A 27 -0.52 -7.52 2.32
CA VAL A 27 0.13 -7.16 3.60
C VAL A 27 1.16 -8.19 4.03
N SER A 28 0.77 -9.47 4.13
CA SER A 28 1.67 -10.52 4.62
C SER A 28 2.94 -10.64 3.78
N PRO A 29 2.88 -10.82 2.44
CA PRO A 29 4.09 -10.95 1.65
C PRO A 29 4.93 -9.67 1.63
N SER A 30 4.33 -8.48 1.75
CA SER A 30 5.09 -7.23 1.82
C SER A 30 5.90 -7.10 3.11
N ARG A 31 5.40 -7.65 4.22
CA ARG A 31 6.16 -7.71 5.48
C ARG A 31 7.36 -8.63 5.40
N ASP A 32 7.31 -9.64 4.53
CA ASP A 32 8.41 -10.58 4.30
C ASP A 32 9.45 -10.03 3.29
N ASP A 33 9.18 -8.90 2.63
CA ASP A 33 10.10 -8.29 1.69
C ASP A 33 11.37 -7.76 2.39
N ALA A 34 12.52 -7.98 1.74
CA ALA A 34 13.81 -7.58 2.30
C ALA A 34 13.93 -6.05 2.46
N GLY A 35 13.92 -5.60 3.72
CA GLY A 35 14.02 -4.18 4.07
C GLY A 35 12.68 -3.50 4.33
N CYS A 36 11.57 -4.25 4.38
CA CYS A 36 10.33 -3.80 4.96
C CYS A 36 10.48 -3.74 6.49
N GLU A 37 10.29 -2.55 7.07
CA GLU A 37 10.35 -2.30 8.51
C GLU A 37 8.94 -2.19 9.11
N MET A 38 7.97 -1.72 8.32
CA MET A 38 6.56 -1.60 8.68
C MET A 38 5.70 -1.70 7.42
N TYR A 39 4.56 -2.37 7.52
CA TYR A 39 3.53 -2.41 6.49
C TYR A 39 2.16 -2.61 7.16
N VAL A 40 1.36 -1.55 7.27
CA VAL A 40 0.10 -1.52 8.02
C VAL A 40 -1.01 -0.99 7.12
N LEU A 41 -2.03 -1.83 6.92
CA LEU A 41 -3.27 -1.43 6.28
C LEU A 41 -4.26 -0.94 7.33
N SER A 42 -4.78 0.26 7.13
CA SER A 42 -5.84 0.88 7.90
C SER A 42 -7.02 1.24 7.00
N ARG A 43 -8.20 1.37 7.59
CA ARG A 43 -9.38 1.95 6.95
C ARG A 43 -9.72 3.24 7.68
N ASP A 44 -10.18 4.24 6.95
CA ASP A 44 -10.77 5.42 7.56
C ASP A 44 -11.99 5.05 8.43
N GLU A 45 -12.19 5.77 9.54
CA GLU A 45 -13.30 5.49 10.46
C GLU A 45 -14.65 5.97 9.92
N ASP A 46 -14.66 7.02 9.10
CA ASP A 46 -15.87 7.68 8.59
C ASP A 46 -16.18 7.30 7.13
N ASN A 47 -15.20 6.77 6.37
CA ASN A 47 -15.35 6.37 4.98
C ASN A 47 -14.88 4.92 4.73
N SER A 48 -15.84 4.00 4.52
CA SER A 48 -15.54 2.58 4.31
C SER A 48 -14.74 2.27 3.03
N SER A 49 -14.76 3.19 2.06
CA SER A 49 -14.05 3.08 0.79
C SER A 49 -12.64 3.68 0.82
N LEU A 50 -12.26 4.35 1.92
CA LEU A 50 -10.95 4.97 2.07
C LEU A 50 -10.02 4.09 2.92
N PHE A 51 -8.91 3.69 2.32
CA PHE A 51 -7.87 2.87 2.93
C PHE A 51 -6.55 3.62 2.96
N VAL A 52 -5.72 3.35 3.97
CA VAL A 52 -4.38 3.91 4.08
C VAL A 52 -3.39 2.78 4.31
N MET A 53 -2.38 2.69 3.44
CA MET A 53 -1.20 1.87 3.69
C MET A 53 -0.10 2.73 4.29
N LEU A 54 0.36 2.37 5.49
CA LEU A 54 1.50 2.97 6.16
C LEU A 54 2.67 2.01 6.05
N GLU A 55 3.74 2.46 5.41
CA GLU A 55 4.91 1.63 5.15
C GLU A 55 6.18 2.32 5.64
N ARG A 56 7.15 1.51 6.06
CA ARG A 56 8.50 1.96 6.35
C ARG A 56 9.49 1.01 5.69
N TRP A 57 10.44 1.58 4.98
CA TRP A 57 11.44 0.84 4.22
C TRP A 57 12.85 1.30 4.61
N LYS A 58 13.79 0.36 4.69
CA LYS A 58 15.20 0.66 5.01
C LYS A 58 15.83 1.72 4.10
N ASP A 59 15.38 1.78 2.84
CA ASP A 59 15.80 2.73 1.82
C ASP A 59 14.89 2.68 0.57
N ARG A 60 15.12 3.61 -0.36
CA ARG A 60 14.38 3.69 -1.63
C ARG A 60 14.61 2.47 -2.55
N SER A 61 15.73 1.77 -2.42
CA SER A 61 16.01 0.57 -3.22
C SER A 61 15.16 -0.61 -2.75
N ALA A 62 14.88 -0.72 -1.46
CA ALA A 62 13.97 -1.72 -0.89
C ALA A 62 12.53 -1.51 -1.40
N LEU A 63 12.03 -0.27 -1.37
CA LEU A 63 10.73 0.06 -1.96
C LEU A 63 10.67 -0.27 -3.46
N LYS A 64 11.71 0.09 -4.23
CA LYS A 64 11.77 -0.28 -5.65
C LYS A 64 11.77 -1.79 -5.88
N ALA A 65 12.42 -2.55 -5.01
CA ALA A 65 12.41 -4.01 -5.09
C ALA A 65 10.99 -4.56 -4.81
N HIS A 66 10.31 -4.04 -3.80
CA HIS A 66 8.92 -4.33 -3.48
C HIS A 66 8.00 -4.10 -4.69
N GLU A 67 8.13 -2.97 -5.39
CA GLU A 67 7.36 -2.64 -6.60
C GLU A 67 7.56 -3.66 -7.76
N GLN A 68 8.60 -4.48 -7.70
CA GLN A 68 8.87 -5.52 -8.70
C GLN A 68 8.34 -6.91 -8.33
N THR A 69 7.85 -7.09 -7.10
CA THR A 69 7.40 -8.38 -6.58
C THR A 69 6.10 -8.87 -7.24
N PRO A 70 5.84 -10.19 -7.21
CA PRO A 70 4.59 -10.75 -7.72
C PRO A 70 3.35 -10.22 -6.98
N HIS A 71 3.41 -10.07 -5.66
CA HIS A 71 2.27 -9.58 -4.85
C HIS A 71 1.94 -8.12 -5.15
N TYR A 72 2.94 -7.25 -5.30
CA TYR A 72 2.71 -5.86 -5.72
C TYR A 72 2.09 -5.77 -7.12
N LYS A 73 2.62 -6.53 -8.09
CA LYS A 73 2.07 -6.58 -9.46
C LYS A 73 0.63 -7.09 -9.48
N THR A 74 0.33 -8.09 -8.64
CA THR A 74 -1.02 -8.62 -8.47
C THR A 74 -1.95 -7.58 -7.88
N LEU A 75 -1.51 -6.84 -6.85
CA LEU A 75 -2.25 -5.72 -6.29
C LEU A 75 -2.59 -4.69 -7.37
N MET A 76 -1.60 -4.16 -8.09
CA MET A 76 -1.80 -3.14 -9.13
C MET A 76 -2.77 -3.60 -10.23
N SER A 77 -2.66 -4.87 -10.64
CA SER A 77 -3.58 -5.46 -11.62
C SER A 77 -5.02 -5.49 -11.09
N THR A 78 -5.21 -5.91 -9.83
CA THR A 78 -6.53 -5.97 -9.20
C THR A 78 -7.12 -4.58 -8.99
N LEU A 79 -6.32 -3.57 -8.63
CA LEU A 79 -6.80 -2.20 -8.40
C LEU A 79 -7.16 -1.44 -9.69
N LYS A 80 -6.62 -1.86 -10.84
CA LYS A 80 -6.83 -1.17 -12.12
C LYS A 80 -8.33 -1.00 -12.44
N GLY A 81 -8.73 0.27 -12.60
CA GLY A 81 -10.10 0.67 -12.96
C GLY A 81 -11.13 0.45 -11.86
N LYS A 82 -10.72 0.48 -10.58
CA LYS A 82 -11.61 0.27 -9.43
C LYS A 82 -11.46 1.34 -8.34
N LEU A 83 -10.73 2.42 -8.62
CA LEU A 83 -10.35 3.42 -7.64
C LEU A 83 -10.84 4.79 -8.08
N VAL A 84 -11.38 5.54 -7.13
CA VAL A 84 -11.68 6.97 -7.29
C VAL A 84 -10.38 7.77 -7.28
N SER A 85 -9.50 7.48 -6.31
CA SER A 85 -8.24 8.20 -6.14
C SER A 85 -7.15 7.32 -5.52
N VAL A 86 -5.90 7.68 -5.81
CA VAL A 86 -4.70 7.16 -5.15
C VAL A 86 -3.74 8.32 -4.95
N ASP A 87 -3.36 8.57 -3.71
CA ASP A 87 -2.30 9.51 -3.35
C ASP A 87 -1.15 8.75 -2.68
N ILE A 88 0.09 8.99 -3.12
CA ILE A 88 1.27 8.31 -2.60
C ILE A 88 2.29 9.37 -2.19
N GLN A 89 2.62 9.39 -0.91
CA GLN A 89 3.65 10.24 -0.34
C GLN A 89 4.85 9.40 0.06
N VAL A 90 6.03 9.77 -0.41
CA VAL A 90 7.30 9.16 0.03
C VAL A 90 8.09 10.22 0.79
N LEU A 91 8.39 9.93 2.06
CA LEU A 91 8.89 10.88 3.03
C LEU A 91 10.25 10.42 3.57
N ASP A 92 11.17 11.36 3.74
CA ASP A 92 12.40 11.12 4.47
C ASP A 92 12.12 11.04 5.96
N VAL A 93 12.72 10.05 6.64
CA VAL A 93 12.63 9.93 8.10
C VAL A 93 13.64 10.86 8.75
N LEU A 94 13.15 11.81 9.56
CA LEU A 94 14.00 12.78 10.28
C LEU A 94 14.38 12.33 11.70
N ILE A 95 13.54 11.50 12.35
CA ILE A 95 13.70 11.01 13.73
C ILE A 95 13.21 9.56 13.88
#